data_AF-A0A8H6V5V5-F1
#
_entry.id   AF-A0A8H6V5V5-F1
#
_cell.length_a   1.000
_cell.length_b   1.000
_cell.length_c   1.000
_cell.angle_alpha   90.00
_cell.angle_beta   90.00
_cell.angle_gamma   90.00
#
_symmetry.space_group_name_H-M   'P 1'
#
loop_
_entity.id
_entity.type
_entity.pdbx_description
1 polymer ?
#
loop_
_entity_poly.entity_id
_entity_poly.type
_entity_poly.pdbx_seq_one_letter_code
_entity_poly.pdbx_strand_id
1 'polypeptide(L)'
;MRIGASILQPDNVLVTTRSGSNDSSIYIDAKPRPYYTLDDVKFEREDTAAGEIVKWIGNMRVPLAWDQDNYYLTSKKYPFKTAIISGTQKDGRGEVGKEHCYAIVEDNKVTNWCFVWPMGSAQSKKVGSATSELGEAYTNIRVNQRGNHVLTATRWKISGRMSAWPPVWSYWCYFDIYDIYGNEKRFYLDRSDRHNLLHLRENQPWSQAAVSDNGFPVDGHSPEAGYEPVPLGPDGAPDLEALGIKPSA
;
A
#
# COMPACT_ATOMS: atom_id res chain seq x y z
N MET A 1 -6.38 -25.46 24.33
CA MET A 1 -7.31 -25.12 25.44
C MET A 1 -8.57 -25.96 25.31
N ARG A 2 -9.15 -26.47 26.41
CA ARG A 2 -10.45 -27.16 26.39
C ARG A 2 -11.49 -26.28 27.06
N ILE A 3 -12.60 -26.01 26.39
CA ILE A 3 -13.75 -25.32 26.98
C ILE A 3 -14.82 -26.36 27.31
N GLY A 4 -15.36 -26.26 28.52
CA GLY A 4 -16.47 -27.08 29.00
C GLY A 4 -17.49 -26.21 29.73
N ALA A 5 -18.73 -26.69 29.80
CA ALA A 5 -19.80 -26.08 30.56
C ALA A 5 -20.08 -26.89 31.84
N SER A 6 -20.67 -26.22 32.83
CA SER A 6 -21.24 -26.84 34.02
C SER A 6 -22.56 -26.18 34.39
N ILE A 7 -23.51 -26.96 34.90
CA ILE A 7 -24.78 -26.49 35.43
C ILE A 7 -24.98 -27.05 36.83
N LEU A 8 -25.35 -26.19 37.77
CA LEU A 8 -25.80 -26.61 39.09
C LEU A 8 -27.30 -26.89 39.00
N GLN A 9 -27.68 -28.13 39.27
CA GLN A 9 -29.08 -28.57 39.26
C GLN A 9 -29.78 -28.15 40.56
N PRO A 10 -31.13 -28.08 40.59
CA PRO A 10 -31.89 -27.67 41.77
C PRO A 10 -31.69 -28.55 43.02
N ASP A 11 -31.19 -29.77 42.86
CA ASP A 11 -30.81 -30.70 43.92
C ASP A 11 -29.37 -30.50 44.42
N ASN A 12 -28.73 -29.38 44.03
CA ASN A 12 -27.33 -29.04 44.30
C ASN A 12 -26.31 -29.99 43.66
N VAL A 13 -26.68 -30.78 42.65
CA VAL A 13 -25.74 -31.59 41.89
C VAL A 13 -25.11 -30.75 40.77
N LEU A 14 -23.78 -30.67 40.74
CA LEU A 14 -23.04 -30.03 39.66
C LEU A 14 -22.82 -31.03 38.52
N VAL A 15 -23.54 -30.84 37.41
CA VAL A 15 -23.34 -31.60 36.18
C VAL A 15 -22.33 -30.84 35.32
N THR A 16 -21.30 -31.53 34.85
CA THR A 16 -20.29 -30.96 33.96
C THR A 16 -20.31 -31.65 32.61
N THR A 17 -19.71 -31.00 31.63
CA THR A 17 -19.35 -31.58 30.31
C THR A 17 -18.36 -32.76 30.37
N ARG A 18 -18.05 -33.29 31.56
CA ARG A 18 -17.26 -34.51 31.77
C ARG A 18 -17.93 -35.52 32.71
N SER A 19 -19.15 -35.28 33.18
CA SER A 19 -19.85 -36.22 34.06
C SER A 19 -20.66 -37.23 33.25
N GLY A 20 -20.35 -38.52 33.41
CA GLY A 20 -21.14 -39.64 32.88
C GLY A 20 -21.23 -39.66 31.36
N SER A 21 -22.44 -39.81 30.82
CA SER A 21 -22.71 -39.85 29.37
C SER A 21 -22.59 -38.49 28.66
N ASN A 22 -22.31 -37.40 29.39
CA ASN A 22 -22.25 -36.04 28.86
C ASN A 22 -20.79 -35.57 28.66
N ASP A 23 -19.95 -36.39 28.01
CA ASP A 23 -18.58 -35.98 27.65
C ASP A 23 -18.58 -35.22 26.32
N SER A 24 -18.76 -33.90 26.41
CA SER A 24 -18.73 -33.02 25.24
C SER A 24 -17.79 -31.85 25.53
N SER A 25 -16.64 -31.83 24.86
CA SER A 25 -15.68 -30.72 24.99
C SER A 25 -15.28 -30.16 23.64
N ILE A 26 -15.06 -28.85 23.60
CA ILE A 26 -14.47 -28.17 22.44
C ILE A 26 -12.98 -28.05 22.70
N TYR A 27 -12.19 -28.51 21.73
CA TYR A 27 -10.75 -28.33 21.72
C TYR A 27 -10.41 -27.17 20.81
N ILE A 28 -9.74 -26.18 21.39
CA ILE A 28 -9.13 -25.08 20.64
C ILE A 28 -7.63 -25.37 20.58
N ASP A 29 -7.16 -25.69 19.38
CA ASP A 29 -5.74 -25.74 19.05
C ASP A 29 -5.31 -24.38 18.49
N ALA A 30 -4.72 -23.56 19.36
CA ALA A 30 -4.25 -22.22 18.99
C ALA A 30 -2.83 -22.34 18.44
N LYS A 31 -2.65 -22.04 17.16
CA LYS A 31 -1.31 -21.97 16.54
C LYS A 31 -0.70 -20.59 16.78
N PRO A 32 0.62 -20.48 16.98
CA PRO A 32 1.29 -19.19 17.02
C PRO A 32 0.98 -18.39 15.75
N ARG A 33 0.66 -17.11 15.90
CA ARG A 33 0.43 -16.21 14.77
C ARG A 33 1.71 -16.14 13.93
N PRO A 34 1.67 -16.47 12.63
CA PRO A 34 2.80 -16.23 11.76
C PRO A 34 3.06 -14.72 11.67
N TYR A 35 4.31 -14.32 11.88
CA TYR A 35 4.77 -13.00 11.49
C TYR A 35 5.24 -13.10 10.03
N TYR A 36 4.73 -12.22 9.17
CA TYR A 36 5.18 -12.13 7.78
C TYR A 36 6.35 -11.15 7.66
N THR A 37 7.37 -11.57 6.92
CA THR A 37 8.48 -10.72 6.45
C THR A 37 8.53 -10.73 4.91
N LEU A 38 9.46 -9.98 4.32
CA LEU A 38 9.72 -10.02 2.87
C LEU A 38 10.11 -11.42 2.38
N ASP A 39 10.74 -12.23 3.24
CA ASP A 39 11.10 -13.61 2.91
C ASP A 39 9.88 -14.52 2.75
N ASP A 40 8.74 -14.16 3.35
CA ASP A 40 7.51 -14.93 3.32
C ASP A 40 6.60 -14.59 2.15
N VAL A 41 7.01 -13.65 1.31
CA VAL A 41 6.22 -13.17 0.17
C VAL A 41 7.05 -13.15 -1.11
N LYS A 42 6.35 -13.09 -2.23
CA LYS A 42 6.95 -12.82 -3.55
C LYS A 42 6.34 -11.57 -4.11
N PHE A 43 7.17 -10.68 -4.64
CA PHE A 43 6.76 -9.47 -5.34
C PHE A 43 7.38 -9.50 -6.74
N GLU A 44 6.62 -9.98 -7.72
CA GLU A 44 7.12 -10.30 -9.06
C GLU A 44 6.61 -9.29 -10.09
N ARG A 45 7.50 -8.83 -10.96
CA ARG A 45 7.21 -7.91 -12.07
C ARG A 45 6.87 -8.67 -13.35
N GLU A 46 5.94 -8.13 -14.13
CA GLU A 46 5.61 -8.57 -15.49
C GLU A 46 5.40 -7.35 -16.40
N ASP A 47 6.13 -7.31 -17.52
CA ASP A 47 5.87 -6.37 -18.61
C ASP A 47 4.52 -6.73 -19.24
N THR A 48 3.51 -5.89 -19.02
CA THR A 48 2.11 -6.27 -19.26
C THR A 48 1.57 -5.76 -20.59
N ALA A 49 1.84 -4.50 -20.92
CA ALA A 49 1.31 -3.86 -22.12
C ALA A 49 2.16 -2.65 -22.51
N ALA A 50 2.05 -2.26 -23.77
CA ALA A 50 2.59 -1.01 -24.28
C ALA A 50 1.70 -0.46 -25.38
N GLY A 51 1.86 0.83 -25.68
CA GLY A 51 1.10 1.47 -26.74
C GLY A 51 1.50 2.93 -26.95
N GLU A 52 0.63 3.66 -27.63
CA GLU A 52 0.83 5.07 -27.95
C GLU A 52 -0.47 5.84 -27.76
N ILE A 53 -0.39 7.02 -27.14
CA ILE A 53 -1.46 8.02 -27.13
C ILE A 53 -1.06 9.12 -28.13
N VAL A 54 -1.88 9.36 -29.15
CA VAL A 54 -1.61 10.41 -30.15
C VAL A 54 -2.37 11.67 -29.79
N LYS A 55 -1.64 12.79 -29.71
CA LYS A 55 -2.19 14.14 -29.58
C LYS A 55 -1.86 15.01 -30.77
N TRP A 56 -2.70 16.03 -30.99
CA TRP A 56 -2.52 17.01 -32.05
C TRP A 56 -2.45 18.40 -31.43
N ILE A 57 -1.34 19.09 -31.65
CA ILE A 57 -1.17 20.51 -31.29
C ILE A 57 -1.13 21.29 -32.60
N GLY A 58 -2.24 21.94 -32.96
CA GLY A 58 -2.43 22.44 -34.32
C GLY A 58 -2.30 21.29 -35.33
N ASN A 59 -1.40 21.44 -36.30
CA ASN A 59 -1.12 20.40 -37.30
C ASN A 59 0.03 19.44 -36.91
N MET A 60 0.56 19.56 -35.69
CA MET A 60 1.66 18.72 -35.23
C MET A 60 1.13 17.47 -34.52
N ARG A 61 1.49 16.30 -35.03
CA ARG A 61 1.28 15.00 -34.36
C ARG A 61 2.30 14.82 -33.24
N VAL A 62 1.81 14.65 -32.01
CA VAL A 62 2.61 14.42 -30.80
C VAL A 62 2.28 13.03 -30.26
N PRO A 63 3.09 11.99 -30.60
CA PRO A 63 2.93 10.67 -30.02
C PRO A 63 3.51 10.64 -28.59
N LEU A 64 2.78 10.01 -27.68
CA LEU A 64 3.20 9.68 -26.33
C LEU A 64 3.28 8.16 -26.22
N ALA A 65 4.50 7.62 -26.29
CA ALA A 65 4.73 6.19 -26.11
C ALA A 65 4.55 5.84 -24.64
N TRP A 66 3.86 4.74 -24.36
CA TRP A 66 3.68 4.26 -22.99
C TRP A 66 3.91 2.77 -22.88
N ASP A 67 4.35 2.36 -21.70
CA ASP A 67 4.47 0.96 -21.31
C ASP A 67 3.95 0.76 -19.88
N GLN A 68 3.61 -0.49 -19.56
CA GLN A 68 2.94 -0.86 -18.33
C GLN A 68 3.59 -2.12 -17.76
N ASP A 69 3.94 -2.05 -16.49
CA ASP A 69 4.30 -3.21 -15.69
C ASP A 69 3.24 -3.48 -14.62
N ASN A 70 2.91 -4.74 -14.41
CA ASN A 70 2.21 -5.18 -13.20
C ASN A 70 3.18 -5.84 -12.24
N TYR A 71 2.92 -5.65 -10.96
CA TYR A 71 3.65 -6.26 -9.86
C TYR A 71 2.66 -7.08 -9.02
N TYR A 72 3.01 -8.32 -8.75
CA TYR A 72 2.13 -9.28 -8.08
C TYR A 72 2.71 -9.65 -6.72
N LEU A 73 2.00 -9.27 -5.67
CA LEU A 73 2.31 -9.71 -4.31
C LEU A 73 1.55 -10.99 -3.97
N THR A 74 2.29 -12.05 -3.67
CA THR A 74 1.76 -13.34 -3.24
C THR A 74 2.44 -13.83 -1.97
N SER A 75 1.73 -14.63 -1.19
CA SER A 75 2.24 -15.26 0.02
C SER A 75 2.88 -16.61 -0.28
N LYS A 76 3.99 -16.93 0.41
CA LYS A 76 4.61 -18.26 0.42
C LYS A 76 4.08 -19.16 1.55
N LYS A 77 3.40 -18.59 2.56
CA LYS A 77 2.90 -19.31 3.76
C LYS A 77 1.44 -19.70 3.62
N TYR A 78 0.55 -18.71 3.65
CA TYR A 78 -0.89 -18.90 3.52
C TYR A 78 -1.48 -17.92 2.51
N PRO A 79 -2.46 -18.33 1.68
CA PRO A 79 -3.05 -17.43 0.69
C PRO A 79 -3.57 -16.14 1.31
N PHE A 80 -3.28 -15.01 0.66
CA PHE A 80 -3.87 -13.74 1.06
C PHE A 80 -5.36 -13.71 0.76
N LYS A 81 -6.16 -13.12 1.62
CA LYS A 81 -7.62 -13.03 1.48
C LYS A 81 -8.09 -11.64 1.06
N THR A 82 -7.47 -10.60 1.59
CA THR A 82 -7.80 -9.21 1.30
C THR A 82 -6.64 -8.29 1.67
N ALA A 83 -6.68 -7.06 1.19
CA ALA A 83 -5.80 -5.98 1.63
C ALA A 83 -6.60 -4.69 1.82
N ILE A 84 -6.29 -3.96 2.90
CA ILE A 84 -6.73 -2.58 3.10
C ILE A 84 -5.62 -1.69 2.57
N ILE A 85 -5.90 -0.92 1.52
CA ILE A 85 -4.92 -0.08 0.82
C ILE A 85 -5.04 1.35 1.33
N SER A 86 -3.92 2.02 1.55
CA SER A 86 -3.85 3.40 2.03
C SER A 86 -2.82 4.22 1.25
N GLY A 87 -2.97 5.54 1.29
CA GLY A 87 -2.10 6.47 0.58
C GLY A 87 -2.31 6.46 -0.94
N THR A 88 -3.54 6.20 -1.40
CA THR A 88 -3.93 6.37 -2.81
C THR A 88 -4.93 7.52 -2.92
N GLN A 89 -5.18 8.02 -4.12
CA GLN A 89 -6.14 9.08 -4.37
C GLN A 89 -7.55 8.62 -3.93
N LYS A 90 -7.93 9.15 -2.75
CA LYS A 90 -9.10 8.85 -1.90
C LYS A 90 -9.81 7.55 -2.24
N ASP A 91 -9.17 6.40 -2.05
CA ASP A 91 -9.82 5.08 -2.09
C ASP A 91 -10.67 4.83 -3.36
N GLY A 92 -10.25 5.38 -4.50
CA GLY A 92 -11.00 5.31 -5.76
C GLY A 92 -12.04 6.41 -5.96
N ARG A 93 -12.04 7.46 -5.14
CA ARG A 93 -12.82 8.69 -5.27
C ARG A 93 -11.90 9.80 -5.78
N GLY A 94 -11.97 10.12 -7.05
CA GLY A 94 -11.09 11.13 -7.62
C GLY A 94 -11.46 11.46 -9.05
N GLU A 95 -10.53 12.11 -9.74
CA GLU A 95 -10.63 12.27 -11.19
C GLU A 95 -10.55 10.88 -11.85
N VAL A 96 -11.43 10.66 -12.82
CA VAL A 96 -11.41 9.44 -13.63
C VAL A 96 -10.03 9.27 -14.23
N GLY A 97 -9.44 8.09 -14.04
CA GLY A 97 -8.12 7.73 -14.50
C GLY A 97 -7.00 7.90 -13.48
N LYS A 98 -7.32 8.46 -12.30
CA LYS A 98 -6.40 8.54 -11.16
C LYS A 98 -6.88 7.73 -9.96
N GLU A 99 -7.98 6.99 -10.08
CA GLU A 99 -8.45 6.10 -9.00
C GLU A 99 -7.36 5.10 -8.62
N HIS A 100 -7.13 4.95 -7.32
CA HIS A 100 -6.09 4.07 -6.77
C HIS A 100 -4.64 4.44 -7.13
N CYS A 101 -4.43 5.60 -7.77
CA CYS A 101 -3.09 6.15 -7.99
C CYS A 101 -2.53 6.62 -6.65
N TYR A 102 -1.29 6.29 -6.32
CA TYR A 102 -0.59 6.85 -5.16
C TYR A 102 0.55 7.78 -5.54
N ALA A 103 0.91 7.81 -6.83
CA ALA A 103 1.93 8.71 -7.29
C ALA A 103 1.86 8.99 -8.79
N ILE A 104 2.14 10.24 -9.14
CA ILE A 104 2.51 10.70 -10.47
C ILE A 104 3.86 11.38 -10.32
N VAL A 105 4.92 10.77 -10.83
CA VAL A 105 6.29 11.27 -10.67
C VAL A 105 6.97 11.39 -12.02
N GLU A 106 7.85 12.38 -12.14
CA GLU A 106 8.51 12.71 -13.39
C GLU A 106 10.03 12.53 -13.26
N ASP A 107 10.63 11.99 -14.31
CA ASP A 107 12.05 12.09 -14.59
C ASP A 107 12.21 12.63 -16.01
N ASN A 108 12.45 13.95 -16.12
CA ASN A 108 12.64 14.65 -17.39
C ASN A 108 11.42 14.52 -18.34
N LYS A 109 11.49 13.70 -19.38
CA LYS A 109 10.42 13.52 -20.38
C LYS A 109 9.59 12.26 -20.14
N VAL A 110 9.74 11.67 -18.96
CA VAL A 110 9.10 10.43 -18.56
C VAL A 110 8.25 10.70 -17.33
N THR A 111 6.97 10.33 -17.41
CA THR A 111 6.06 10.37 -16.27
C THR A 111 5.67 8.95 -15.90
N ASN A 112 5.84 8.58 -14.63
CA ASN A 112 5.42 7.31 -14.08
C ASN A 112 4.22 7.51 -13.16
N TRP A 113 3.16 6.78 -13.46
CA TRP A 113 1.95 6.70 -12.66
C TRP A 113 1.92 5.36 -11.94
N CYS A 114 1.76 5.40 -10.62
CA CYS A 114 1.84 4.21 -9.79
C CYS A 114 0.50 3.96 -9.09
N PHE A 115 0.00 2.73 -9.19
CA PHE A 115 -1.33 2.34 -8.71
C PHE A 115 -1.25 1.08 -7.85
N VAL A 116 -2.19 0.93 -6.92
CA VAL A 116 -2.42 -0.32 -6.18
C VAL A 116 -3.90 -0.67 -6.22
N TRP A 117 -4.23 -1.83 -6.77
CA TRP A 117 -5.62 -2.18 -7.02
C TRP A 117 -6.17 -3.12 -5.94
N PRO A 118 -7.44 -2.96 -5.52
CA PRO A 118 -8.10 -3.93 -4.66
C PRO A 118 -8.04 -5.34 -5.26
N MET A 119 -7.81 -6.36 -4.44
CA MET A 119 -7.76 -7.76 -4.92
C MET A 119 -9.07 -8.17 -5.61
N GLY A 120 -9.00 -8.92 -6.70
CA GLY A 120 -10.17 -9.36 -7.45
C GLY A 120 -9.85 -10.00 -8.80
N SER A 121 -10.79 -9.85 -9.75
CA SER A 121 -10.65 -10.35 -11.12
C SER A 121 -9.84 -9.40 -12.00
N ALA A 122 -9.30 -9.93 -13.10
CA ALA A 122 -8.61 -9.12 -14.10
C ALA A 122 -9.56 -8.06 -14.69
N GLN A 123 -9.05 -6.84 -14.86
CA GLN A 123 -9.84 -5.68 -15.29
C GLN A 123 -9.06 -4.81 -16.27
N SER A 124 -9.79 -4.14 -17.16
CA SER A 124 -9.27 -3.01 -17.94
C SER A 124 -9.64 -1.72 -17.21
N LYS A 125 -8.67 -0.84 -16.99
CA LYS A 125 -8.88 0.45 -16.30
C LYS A 125 -8.48 1.60 -17.20
N LYS A 126 -9.37 2.57 -17.35
CA LYS A 126 -9.03 3.86 -17.97
C LYS A 126 -8.12 4.60 -17.00
N VAL A 127 -6.95 5.03 -17.46
CA VAL A 127 -5.96 5.82 -16.70
C VAL A 127 -5.47 7.01 -17.50
N GLY A 128 -5.07 8.07 -16.80
CA GLY A 128 -4.68 9.34 -17.40
C GLY A 128 -5.35 10.53 -16.71
N SER A 129 -5.35 11.68 -17.36
CA SER A 129 -5.96 12.90 -16.82
C SER A 129 -6.50 13.80 -17.92
N ALA A 130 -7.58 14.51 -17.58
CA ALA A 130 -8.12 15.61 -18.35
C ALA A 130 -7.20 16.85 -18.30
N THR A 131 -6.43 17.02 -17.21
CA THR A 131 -5.59 18.20 -16.95
C THR A 131 -4.14 17.96 -17.31
N SER A 132 -3.87 17.58 -18.56
CA SER A 132 -2.50 17.48 -19.09
C SER A 132 -2.12 18.76 -19.85
N GLU A 133 -0.84 19.07 -20.00
CA GLU A 133 -0.39 20.18 -20.86
C GLU A 133 -0.81 19.98 -22.33
N LEU A 134 -1.09 18.73 -22.70
CA LEU A 134 -1.53 18.30 -24.03
C LEU A 134 -3.06 18.12 -24.12
N GLY A 135 -3.81 18.61 -23.13
CA GLY A 135 -5.25 18.40 -23.00
C GLY A 135 -5.61 17.01 -22.46
N GLU A 136 -6.83 16.54 -22.69
CA GLU A 136 -7.27 15.24 -22.16
C GLU A 136 -6.43 14.09 -22.71
N ALA A 137 -5.71 13.33 -21.89
CA ALA A 137 -4.96 12.16 -22.35
C ALA A 137 -5.27 10.93 -21.48
N TYR A 138 -5.79 9.89 -22.13
CA TYR A 138 -6.20 8.65 -21.49
C TYR A 138 -5.82 7.44 -22.32
N THR A 139 -5.59 6.32 -21.64
CA THR A 139 -5.53 4.99 -22.25
C THR A 139 -6.21 3.97 -21.34
N ASN A 140 -6.43 2.77 -21.85
CA ASN A 140 -6.84 1.63 -21.04
C ASN A 140 -5.63 0.76 -20.74
N ILE A 141 -5.33 0.57 -19.45
CA ILE A 141 -4.31 -0.36 -18.96
C ILE A 141 -4.96 -1.67 -18.50
N ARG A 142 -4.17 -2.75 -18.47
CA ARG A 142 -4.63 -4.08 -18.05
C ARG A 142 -4.20 -4.39 -16.63
N VAL A 143 -5.12 -4.30 -15.68
CA VAL A 143 -4.89 -4.77 -14.31
C VAL A 143 -5.10 -6.28 -14.29
N ASN A 144 -4.02 -7.03 -14.53
CA ASN A 144 -4.06 -8.47 -14.72
C ASN A 144 -4.06 -9.21 -13.38
N GLN A 145 -5.11 -9.01 -12.58
CA GLN A 145 -5.21 -9.66 -11.28
C GLN A 145 -5.22 -11.18 -11.43
N ARG A 146 -4.23 -11.82 -10.81
CA ARG A 146 -4.01 -13.29 -10.87
C ARG A 146 -4.88 -14.03 -9.84
N GLY A 147 -6.14 -13.62 -9.73
CA GLY A 147 -7.12 -14.18 -8.80
C GLY A 147 -7.16 -13.51 -7.43
N ASN A 148 -8.08 -13.96 -6.57
CA ASN A 148 -8.45 -13.32 -5.31
C ASN A 148 -7.39 -13.38 -4.19
N HIS A 149 -6.21 -13.93 -4.46
CA HIS A 149 -5.14 -14.14 -3.49
C HIS A 149 -3.85 -13.35 -3.83
N VAL A 150 -3.94 -12.44 -4.79
CA VAL A 150 -2.81 -11.68 -5.33
C VAL A 150 -3.13 -10.19 -5.27
N LEU A 151 -2.34 -9.43 -4.51
CA LEU A 151 -2.42 -7.97 -4.59
C LEU A 151 -1.64 -7.50 -5.81
N THR A 152 -2.26 -6.65 -6.63
CA THR A 152 -1.65 -6.16 -7.87
C THR A 152 -1.35 -4.67 -7.75
N ALA A 153 -0.08 -4.30 -7.96
CA ALA A 153 0.32 -2.93 -8.19
C ALA A 153 0.68 -2.73 -9.66
N THR A 154 0.58 -1.51 -10.16
CA THR A 154 0.88 -1.19 -11.56
C THR A 154 1.75 0.05 -11.65
N ARG A 155 2.76 -0.01 -12.51
CA ARG A 155 3.55 1.14 -12.96
C ARG A 155 3.20 1.41 -14.41
N TRP A 156 2.54 2.52 -14.68
CA TRP A 156 2.27 2.99 -16.04
C TRP A 156 3.23 4.13 -16.38
N LYS A 157 4.12 3.87 -17.32
CA LYS A 157 5.15 4.80 -17.76
C LYS A 157 4.76 5.41 -19.07
N ILE A 158 4.94 6.72 -19.19
CA ILE A 158 4.65 7.46 -20.40
C ILE A 158 5.86 8.31 -20.72
N SER A 159 6.25 8.31 -21.99
CA SER A 159 7.41 9.03 -22.50
C SER A 159 7.03 9.80 -23.76
N GLY A 160 7.55 11.01 -23.86
CA GLY A 160 7.23 11.91 -24.97
C GLY A 160 8.34 12.88 -25.29
N ARG A 161 8.04 13.85 -26.16
CA ARG A 161 8.96 14.97 -26.44
C ARG A 161 9.01 16.01 -25.33
N MET A 162 7.97 16.03 -24.49
CA MET A 162 7.76 16.87 -23.31
C MET A 162 7.09 16.03 -22.22
N SER A 163 7.21 16.44 -20.96
CA SER A 163 6.38 15.88 -19.90
C SER A 163 4.91 16.18 -20.21
N ALA A 164 4.05 15.18 -20.08
CA ALA A 164 2.65 15.34 -20.44
C ALA A 164 1.78 15.78 -19.26
N TRP A 165 2.19 15.54 -18.01
CA TRP A 165 1.32 15.76 -16.83
C TRP A 165 2.04 16.37 -15.61
N PRO A 166 1.97 17.70 -15.46
CA PRO A 166 2.02 18.37 -14.17
C PRO A 166 0.61 18.56 -13.56
N PRO A 167 0.48 18.67 -12.21
CA PRO A 167 1.55 18.55 -11.22
C PRO A 167 1.85 17.09 -10.86
N VAL A 168 3.14 16.81 -10.67
CA VAL A 168 3.63 15.58 -10.05
C VAL A 168 3.36 15.60 -8.55
N TRP A 169 2.99 14.46 -8.00
CA TRP A 169 2.76 14.28 -6.58
C TRP A 169 2.98 12.83 -6.18
N SER A 170 3.19 12.60 -4.89
CA SER A 170 3.32 11.25 -4.36
C SER A 170 2.84 11.21 -2.92
N TYR A 171 2.08 10.17 -2.61
CA TYR A 171 1.81 9.77 -1.23
C TYR A 171 2.66 8.55 -0.87
N TRP A 172 2.73 8.27 0.43
CA TRP A 172 3.30 7.04 0.94
C TRP A 172 2.22 5.97 0.83
N CYS A 173 2.42 5.00 -0.05
CA CYS A 173 1.47 3.92 -0.22
C CYS A 173 1.84 2.73 0.66
N TYR A 174 0.87 2.25 1.43
CA TYR A 174 0.98 1.06 2.24
C TYR A 174 -0.32 0.27 2.22
N PHE A 175 -0.22 -1.00 2.60
CA PHE A 175 -1.39 -1.85 2.73
C PHE A 175 -1.23 -2.84 3.87
N ASP A 176 -2.33 -3.02 4.60
CA ASP A 176 -2.50 -4.08 5.58
C ASP A 176 -3.09 -5.29 4.87
N ILE A 177 -2.28 -6.33 4.67
CA ILE A 177 -2.67 -7.55 3.97
C ILE A 177 -3.01 -8.64 4.98
N TYR A 178 -4.12 -9.33 4.75
CA TYR A 178 -4.64 -10.37 5.64
C TYR A 178 -4.68 -11.69 4.90
N ASP A 179 -4.21 -12.77 5.55
CA ASP A 179 -4.37 -14.13 5.03
C ASP A 179 -5.75 -14.74 5.35
N ILE A 180 -5.99 -15.95 4.86
CA ILE A 180 -7.24 -16.69 5.09
C ILE A 180 -7.56 -16.97 6.57
N TYR A 181 -6.59 -16.86 7.47
CA TYR A 181 -6.77 -17.02 8.91
C TYR A 181 -6.86 -15.68 9.65
N GLY A 182 -6.81 -14.56 8.93
CA GLY A 182 -6.85 -13.21 9.50
C GLY A 182 -5.50 -12.75 10.05
N ASN A 183 -4.39 -13.43 9.75
CA ASN A 183 -3.08 -12.92 10.12
C ASN A 183 -2.72 -11.74 9.21
N GLU A 184 -2.39 -10.63 9.85
CA GLU A 184 -2.12 -9.36 9.18
C GLU A 184 -0.63 -9.05 9.14
N LYS A 185 -0.21 -8.37 8.06
CA LYS A 185 1.07 -7.64 7.97
C LYS A 185 0.89 -6.36 7.15
N ARG A 186 1.56 -5.30 7.58
CA ARG A 186 1.72 -4.08 6.79
C ARG A 186 2.93 -4.19 5.88
N PHE A 187 2.77 -3.81 4.62
CA PHE A 187 3.87 -3.52 3.72
C PHE A 187 3.73 -2.15 3.10
N TYR A 188 4.85 -1.59 2.67
CA TYR A 188 4.95 -0.31 1.98
C TYR A 188 5.42 -0.52 0.55
N LEU A 189 4.96 0.34 -0.36
CA LEU A 189 5.50 0.41 -1.71
C LEU A 189 6.44 1.60 -1.84
N ASP A 190 7.59 1.30 -2.42
CA ASP A 190 8.63 2.25 -2.73
C ASP A 190 8.94 2.19 -4.23
N ARG A 191 9.63 3.22 -4.73
CA ARG A 191 10.05 3.29 -6.13
C ARG A 191 11.56 3.43 -6.21
N SER A 192 12.17 2.81 -7.21
CA SER A 192 13.58 2.97 -7.52
C SER A 192 13.80 3.20 -9.01
N ASP A 193 15.06 3.26 -9.45
CA ASP A 193 15.44 3.42 -10.86
C ASP A 193 14.71 4.61 -11.51
N ARG A 194 14.88 5.80 -10.91
CA ARG A 194 14.20 7.03 -11.35
C ARG A 194 12.68 6.86 -11.49
N HIS A 195 12.11 6.15 -10.54
CA HIS A 195 10.69 5.83 -10.42
C HIS A 195 10.13 4.82 -11.43
N ASN A 196 10.99 4.12 -12.16
CA ASN A 196 10.60 3.14 -13.17
C ASN A 196 10.29 1.75 -12.57
N LEU A 197 10.81 1.44 -11.38
CA LEU A 197 10.62 0.15 -10.71
C LEU A 197 9.90 0.32 -9.37
N LEU A 198 9.05 -0.66 -9.03
CA LEU A 198 8.36 -0.74 -7.73
C LEU A 198 9.00 -1.81 -6.85
N HIS A 199 9.09 -1.54 -5.55
CA HIS A 199 9.63 -2.47 -4.56
C HIS A 199 8.79 -2.50 -3.29
N LEU A 200 8.76 -3.67 -2.65
CA LEU A 200 8.11 -3.86 -1.37
C LEU A 200 9.08 -3.56 -0.22
N ARG A 201 8.59 -2.92 0.84
CA ARG A 201 9.33 -2.62 2.08
C ARG A 201 8.51 -3.03 3.30
N GLU A 202 9.19 -3.37 4.38
CA GLU A 202 8.53 -3.60 5.68
C GLU A 202 8.37 -2.32 6.49
N ASN A 203 9.29 -1.38 6.31
CA ASN A 203 9.30 -0.09 6.98
C ASN A 203 8.91 1.03 6.02
N GLN A 204 8.38 2.10 6.59
CA GLN A 204 8.06 3.33 5.88
C GLN A 204 9.30 3.80 5.07
N PRO A 205 9.23 3.90 3.73
CA PRO A 205 10.38 4.33 2.92
C PRO A 205 10.64 5.83 3.08
N TRP A 206 11.88 6.23 3.35
CA TRP A 206 12.24 7.65 3.46
C TRP A 206 11.89 8.43 2.17
N SER A 207 11.20 9.56 2.30
CA SER A 207 10.88 10.43 1.16
C SER A 207 11.35 11.87 1.44
N GLN A 208 12.02 12.49 0.48
CA GLN A 208 12.46 13.90 0.54
C GLN A 208 11.27 14.89 0.63
N ALA A 209 10.05 14.45 0.27
CA ALA A 209 8.81 15.22 0.48
C ALA A 209 8.41 15.39 1.96
N ALA A 210 9.11 14.73 2.89
CA ALA A 210 8.99 15.02 4.33
C ALA A 210 9.66 16.35 4.74
N VAL A 211 10.38 16.99 3.81
CA VAL A 211 10.84 18.39 3.92
C VAL A 211 10.09 19.15 2.81
N SER A 212 9.00 19.83 3.18
CA SER A 212 8.23 20.60 2.21
C SER A 212 9.04 21.80 1.72
N ASP A 213 9.50 21.75 0.47
CA ASP A 213 9.77 22.97 -0.29
C ASP A 213 8.51 23.28 -1.12
N ASN A 214 7.71 24.18 -0.56
CA ASN A 214 6.60 24.91 -1.19
C ASN A 214 5.29 24.14 -1.44
N GLY A 215 4.37 24.25 -0.49
CA GLY A 215 2.94 24.07 -0.74
C GLY A 215 2.19 23.57 0.48
N PHE A 216 1.38 24.43 1.08
CA PHE A 216 0.56 24.14 2.26
C PHE A 216 -0.19 22.79 2.19
N PRO A 217 -0.29 22.02 3.30
CA PRO A 217 -1.17 20.86 3.37
C PRO A 217 -2.63 21.29 3.17
N VAL A 218 -3.34 20.66 2.23
CA VAL A 218 -4.79 20.87 2.02
C VAL A 218 -5.56 19.79 2.77
N ASP A 219 -5.24 19.62 4.04
CA ASP A 219 -5.87 18.66 4.92
C ASP A 219 -5.65 19.22 6.33
N GLY A 220 -6.73 19.64 7.01
CA GLY A 220 -6.71 20.27 8.33
C GLY A 220 -6.27 19.36 9.50
N HIS A 221 -5.33 18.47 9.26
CA HIS A 221 -4.53 17.84 10.29
C HIS A 221 -3.12 18.40 10.19
N SER A 222 -2.77 19.30 11.12
CA SER A 222 -1.37 19.61 11.38
C SER A 222 -0.62 18.28 11.51
N PRO A 223 0.53 18.10 10.85
CA PRO A 223 1.44 17.05 11.28
C PRO A 223 1.74 17.35 12.75
N GLU A 224 1.42 16.41 13.65
CA GLU A 224 2.19 16.33 14.88
C GLU A 224 3.64 16.28 14.43
N ALA A 225 4.34 17.38 14.65
CA ALA A 225 5.70 17.59 14.20
C ALA A 225 6.52 16.36 14.60
N GLY A 226 7.24 15.80 13.62
CA GLY A 226 8.13 14.66 13.81
C GLY A 226 9.30 14.99 14.73
N TYR A 227 9.03 15.12 16.02
CA TYR A 227 10.03 14.94 17.04
C TYR A 227 10.08 13.46 17.37
N GLU A 228 11.23 12.83 17.13
CA GLU A 228 11.52 11.57 17.80
C GLU A 228 11.34 11.79 19.32
N PRO A 229 10.71 10.86 20.06
CA PRO A 229 10.56 11.01 21.50
C PRO A 229 11.96 11.12 22.12
N VAL A 230 12.24 12.27 22.76
CA VAL A 230 13.50 12.49 23.46
C VAL A 230 13.61 11.42 24.54
N PRO A 231 14.69 10.63 24.59
CA PRO A 231 14.91 9.67 25.66
C PRO A 231 14.79 10.39 27.00
N LEU A 232 13.98 9.86 27.91
CA LEU A 232 13.87 10.41 29.25
C LEU A 232 15.01 9.84 30.10
N GLY A 233 15.67 10.72 30.84
CA GLY A 233 16.60 10.34 31.89
C GLY A 233 15.91 9.60 33.04
N PRO A 234 16.68 9.08 34.01
CA PRO A 234 16.17 8.31 35.14
C PRO A 234 15.14 9.06 36.02
N ASP A 235 15.10 10.38 35.90
CA ASP A 235 14.22 11.31 36.62
C ASP A 235 12.99 11.75 35.80
N GLY A 236 12.84 11.25 34.56
CA GLY A 236 11.77 11.64 33.66
C GLY A 236 11.96 13.00 32.99
N ALA A 237 13.14 13.61 33.10
CA ALA A 237 13.51 14.80 32.32
C ALA A 237 14.13 14.41 30.97
N PRO A 238 14.10 15.28 29.95
CA PRO A 238 14.73 15.01 28.65
C PRO A 238 16.26 14.79 28.80
N ASP A 239 16.79 13.68 28.27
CA ASP A 239 18.22 13.40 28.27
C ASP A 239 18.93 14.26 27.21
N LEU A 240 19.43 15.41 27.65
CA LEU A 240 20.13 16.38 26.81
C LEU A 240 21.53 15.90 26.38
N GLU A 241 22.13 14.93 27.09
CA GLU A 241 23.42 14.34 26.69
C GLU A 241 23.27 13.39 25.51
N ALA A 242 22.15 12.64 25.44
CA ALA A 242 21.81 11.79 24.30
C ALA A 242 21.62 12.58 22.99
N LEU A 243 21.34 13.89 23.10
CA LEU A 243 21.22 14.82 21.96
C LEU A 243 22.55 15.46 21.54
N GLY A 244 23.67 15.11 22.18
CA GLY A 244 25.00 15.67 21.86
C GLY A 244 25.15 17.15 22.22
N ILE A 245 24.20 17.72 22.97
CA ILE A 245 24.21 19.11 23.41
C ILE A 245 24.93 19.15 24.76
N LYS A 246 26.20 19.56 24.77
CA LYS A 246 26.89 19.83 26.03
C LYS A 246 26.30 21.11 26.65
N PRO A 247 25.95 21.10 27.95
CA PRO A 247 25.57 22.32 28.64
C PRO A 247 26.74 23.31 28.58
N SER A 248 26.48 24.53 28.14
CA SER A 248 27.41 25.64 28.38
C SER A 248 27.49 25.88 29.88
N ALA A 249 28.71 25.92 30.42
CA ALA A 249 29.01 26.25 31.82
C ALA A 249 28.45 27.61 32.24
#